data_AF-A0A402ANV0-F1
#
_entry.id   AF-A0A402ANV0-F1
#
_cell.length_a   1.000
_cell.length_b   1.000
_cell.length_c   1.000
_cell.angle_alpha   90.00
_cell.angle_beta   90.00
_cell.angle_gamma   90.00
#
_symmetry.space_group_name_H-M   'P 1'
#
loop_
_entity.id
_entity.type
_entity.pdbx_description
1 polymer ?
#
loop_
_entity_poly.entity_id
_entity_poly.type
_entity_poly.pdbx_seq_one_letter_code
_entity_poly.pdbx_strand_id
1 'polypeptide(L)'
;MQWAVITGAFLASAVEFVEAFTIVLVVGVTINWRSSLLGAVAAAATLALIVATFGVAIVRFVPLDILRLIIGVLLILFGLKWLKKAILRYSGLKALHDEEAIFEETMAEVRARGETVSPRIQPFGLALSYKAVLLEG
;
A
#
# COMPACT_ATOMS: atom_id res chain seq x y z
N MET A 1 -3.33 -17.97 -21.16
CA MET A 1 -3.41 -16.50 -21.13
C MET A 1 -3.97 -15.95 -19.81
N GLN A 2 -5.13 -16.43 -19.31
CA GLN A 2 -5.73 -15.87 -18.08
C GLN A 2 -4.91 -16.13 -16.80
N TRP A 3 -4.26 -17.29 -16.70
CA TRP A 3 -3.43 -17.63 -15.53
C TRP A 3 -2.31 -16.64 -15.26
N ALA A 4 -1.62 -16.14 -16.28
CA ALA A 4 -0.54 -15.16 -16.08
C ALA A 4 -1.05 -13.83 -15.50
N VAL A 5 -2.23 -13.38 -15.95
CA VAL A 5 -2.86 -12.16 -15.43
C VAL A 5 -3.34 -12.36 -14.00
N ILE A 6 -3.95 -13.52 -13.71
CA ILE A 6 -4.42 -13.85 -12.36
C ILE A 6 -3.24 -13.94 -11.39
N THR A 7 -2.19 -14.69 -11.73
CA THR A 7 -1.01 -14.84 -10.87
C THR A 7 -0.29 -13.51 -10.68
N GLY A 8 -0.13 -12.73 -11.75
CA GLY A 8 0.51 -11.41 -11.66
C GLY A 8 -0.27 -10.44 -10.78
N ALA A 9 -1.59 -10.35 -10.97
CA ALA A 9 -2.46 -9.51 -10.16
C ALA A 9 -2.51 -9.97 -8.69
N PHE A 10 -2.56 -11.29 -8.45
CA PHE A 10 -2.54 -11.86 -7.10
C PHE A 10 -1.23 -11.55 -6.37
N LEU A 11 -0.08 -11.78 -7.00
CA LEU A 11 1.22 -11.49 -6.39
C LEU A 11 1.42 -10.00 -6.13
N ALA A 12 0.99 -9.14 -7.07
CA ALA A 12 1.01 -7.70 -6.86
C ALA A 12 0.15 -7.31 -5.65
N SER A 13 -1.14 -7.71 -5.64
CA SER A 13 -2.05 -7.43 -4.52
C SER A 13 -1.58 -8.00 -3.19
N ALA A 14 -0.87 -9.14 -3.18
CA ALA A 14 -0.32 -9.71 -1.96
C ALA A 14 0.79 -8.83 -1.34
N VAL A 15 1.64 -8.21 -2.17
CA VAL A 15 2.68 -7.29 -1.70
C VAL A 15 2.06 -6.03 -1.11
N GLU A 16 1.11 -5.45 -1.84
CA GLU A 16 0.33 -4.27 -1.43
C GLU A 16 -0.38 -4.54 -0.09
N PHE A 17 -1.07 -5.68 0.03
CA PHE A 17 -1.71 -6.10 1.28
C PHE A 17 -0.74 -6.19 2.46
N VAL A 18 0.45 -6.76 2.27
CA VAL A 18 1.46 -6.87 3.34
C VAL A 18 1.95 -5.49 3.77
N GLU A 19 2.13 -4.57 2.83
CA GLU A 19 2.53 -3.19 3.12
C GLU A 19 1.46 -2.44 3.92
N ALA A 20 0.22 -2.44 3.43
CA ALA A 20 -0.91 -1.82 4.12
C ALA A 20 -1.13 -2.44 5.52
N PHE A 21 -1.05 -3.77 5.63
CA PHE A 21 -1.18 -4.49 6.90
C PHE A 21 -0.08 -4.11 7.90
N THR A 22 1.16 -4.01 7.44
CA THR A 22 2.30 -3.64 8.29
C THR A 22 2.12 -2.21 8.83
N ILE A 23 1.65 -1.27 8.01
CA ILE A 23 1.36 0.10 8.47
C ILE A 23 0.25 0.09 9.53
N VAL A 24 -0.84 -0.67 9.31
CA VAL A 24 -1.93 -0.82 10.29
C VAL A 24 -1.41 -1.40 11.61
N LEU A 25 -0.50 -2.38 11.58
CA LEU A 25 0.15 -2.92 12.77
C LEU A 25 1.03 -1.89 13.47
N VAL A 26 1.88 -1.17 12.73
CA VAL A 26 2.74 -0.12 13.28
C VAL A 26 1.88 0.94 13.98
N VAL A 27 0.81 1.42 13.35
CA VAL A 27 -0.12 2.39 13.97
C VAL A 27 -0.84 1.78 15.17
N GLY A 28 -1.22 0.51 15.11
CA GLY A 28 -1.85 -0.19 16.23
C GLY A 28 -0.97 -0.25 17.48
N VAL A 29 0.31 -0.57 17.29
CA VAL A 29 1.29 -0.74 18.38
C VAL A 29 1.86 0.59 18.88
N THR A 30 2.14 1.54 17.99
CA THR A 30 2.79 2.82 18.34
C THR A 30 1.82 3.93 18.73
N ILE A 31 0.60 3.91 18.18
CA ILE A 31 -0.40 4.97 18.39
C ILE A 31 -1.59 4.42 19.16
N ASN A 32 -2.48 3.67 18.50
CA ASN A 32 -3.67 3.11 19.14
C ASN A 32 -4.38 2.14 18.20
N TRP A 33 -4.64 0.93 18.68
CA TRP A 33 -5.42 -0.10 17.98
C TRP A 33 -6.81 0.38 17.55
N ARG A 34 -7.49 1.19 18.37
CA ARG A 34 -8.84 1.67 18.01
C ARG A 34 -8.79 2.57 16.77
N SER A 35 -7.85 3.51 16.72
CA SER A 35 -7.67 4.41 15.57
C SER A 35 -7.27 3.63 14.32
N SER A 36 -6.35 2.66 14.47
CA SER A 36 -5.85 1.86 13.34
C SER A 36 -6.96 1.02 12.70
N LEU A 37 -7.70 0.27 13.50
CA LEU A 37 -8.80 -0.58 13.03
C LEU A 37 -9.96 0.25 12.45
N LEU A 38 -10.30 1.37 13.08
CA LEU A 38 -11.33 2.28 12.54
C LEU A 38 -10.92 2.84 11.18
N GLY A 39 -9.66 3.24 11.01
CA GLY A 39 -9.13 3.70 9.72
C GLY A 39 -9.21 2.61 8.65
N ALA A 40 -8.76 1.39 8.96
CA ALA A 40 -8.81 0.25 8.05
C ALA A 40 -10.25 -0.12 7.63
N VAL A 41 -11.18 -0.20 8.58
CA VAL A 41 -12.59 -0.51 8.30
C VAL A 41 -13.24 0.60 7.48
N ALA A 42 -12.97 1.86 7.79
CA ALA A 42 -13.49 2.98 7.01
C ALA A 42 -12.96 2.98 5.56
N ALA A 43 -11.70 2.60 5.36
CA ALA A 43 -11.11 2.45 4.02
C ALA A 43 -11.79 1.33 3.24
N ALA A 44 -11.95 0.14 3.85
CA ALA A 44 -12.64 -0.99 3.24
C ALA A 44 -14.10 -0.65 2.87
N ALA A 45 -14.82 0.06 3.76
CA ALA A 45 -16.18 0.52 3.48
C ALA A 45 -16.22 1.54 2.33
N THR A 46 -15.25 2.45 2.27
CA THR A 46 -15.13 3.42 1.16
C THR A 46 -14.87 2.69 -0.16
N LEU A 47 -13.93 1.73 -0.18
CA LEU A 47 -13.63 0.93 -1.35
C LEU A 47 -14.85 0.15 -1.83
N ALA A 48 -15.58 -0.51 -0.92
CA ALA A 48 -16.81 -1.22 -1.23
C ALA A 48 -17.86 -0.29 -1.87
N LEU A 49 -18.03 0.93 -1.36
CA LEU A 49 -18.93 1.93 -1.92
C LEU A 49 -18.50 2.37 -3.32
N ILE A 50 -17.20 2.62 -3.53
CA ILE A 50 -16.64 2.96 -4.85
C ILE A 50 -16.90 1.83 -5.85
N VAL A 51 -16.63 0.57 -5.47
CA VAL A 51 -16.85 -0.59 -6.34
C VAL A 51 -18.34 -0.78 -6.63
N ALA A 52 -19.22 -0.63 -5.63
CA ALA A 52 -20.66 -0.78 -5.84
C ALA A 52 -21.24 0.30 -6.79
N THR A 53 -20.71 1.53 -6.72
CA THR A 53 -21.18 2.66 -7.55
C THR A 53 -20.55 2.67 -8.93
N PHE A 54 -19.23 2.53 -9.04
CA PHE A 54 -18.48 2.65 -10.29
C PHE A 54 -18.22 1.32 -10.99
N GLY A 55 -18.24 0.18 -10.28
CA GLY A 55 -17.96 -1.13 -10.86
C GLY A 55 -18.91 -1.49 -11.99
N VAL A 56 -20.21 -1.25 -11.80
CA VAL A 56 -21.23 -1.49 -12.85
C VAL A 56 -21.05 -0.53 -14.03
N ALA A 57 -20.68 0.73 -13.77
CA ALA A 57 -20.47 1.72 -14.81
C ALA A 57 -19.27 1.37 -15.69
N ILE A 58 -18.15 0.94 -15.10
CA ILE A 58 -16.95 0.55 -15.85
C ILE A 58 -17.24 -0.66 -16.75
N VAL A 59 -17.88 -1.70 -16.21
CA VAL A 59 -18.18 -2.91 -16.99
C VAL A 59 -19.14 -2.63 -18.15
N ARG A 60 -20.07 -1.69 -17.98
CA ARG A 60 -21.11 -1.42 -18.96
C ARG A 60 -20.73 -0.40 -20.04
N PHE A 61 -19.90 0.57 -19.70
CA PHE A 61 -19.59 1.71 -20.59
C PHE A 61 -18.15 1.74 -21.10
N VAL A 62 -17.21 1.01 -20.47
CA VAL A 62 -15.80 1.06 -20.84
C VAL A 62 -15.42 -0.15 -21.71
N PRO A 63 -14.80 0.06 -22.88
CA PRO A 63 -14.24 -1.04 -23.67
C PRO A 63 -13.08 -1.70 -22.91
N LEU A 64 -13.37 -2.81 -22.22
CA LEU A 64 -12.41 -3.48 -21.35
C LEU A 64 -11.14 -3.94 -22.08
N ASP A 65 -11.25 -4.31 -23.36
CA ASP A 65 -10.10 -4.78 -24.13
C ASP A 65 -9.08 -3.67 -24.41
N ILE A 66 -9.56 -2.47 -24.75
CA ILE A 66 -8.70 -1.29 -24.96
C ILE A 66 -8.08 -0.87 -23.62
N LEU A 67 -8.88 -0.84 -22.55
CA LEU A 67 -8.39 -0.48 -21.22
C LEU A 67 -7.30 -1.45 -20.76
N ARG A 68 -7.51 -2.77 -20.92
CA ARG A 68 -6.52 -3.81 -20.59
C ARG A 68 -5.25 -3.67 -21.41
N LEU A 69 -5.35 -3.33 -22.70
CA LEU A 69 -4.18 -3.11 -23.53
C LEU A 69 -3.35 -1.92 -23.00
N ILE A 70 -4.00 -0.79 -22.72
CA ILE A 70 -3.33 0.41 -22.21
C ILE A 70 -2.68 0.13 -20.85
N ILE A 71 -3.43 -0.46 -19.91
CA ILE A 71 -2.92 -0.82 -18.58
C ILE A 71 -1.77 -1.83 -18.71
N GLY A 72 -1.91 -2.85 -19.57
CA GLY A 72 -0.85 -3.84 -19.80
C GLY A 72 0.44 -3.21 -20.30
N VAL A 73 0.36 -2.27 -21.25
CA VAL A 73 1.54 -1.53 -21.73
C VAL A 73 2.18 -0.72 -20.60
N LEU A 74 1.37 0.01 -19.82
CA LEU A 74 1.87 0.78 -18.68
C LEU A 74 2.57 -0.12 -17.65
N LEU A 75 1.93 -1.23 -17.27
CA LEU A 75 2.49 -2.19 -16.32
C LEU A 75 3.82 -2.78 -16.81
N ILE A 76 3.96 -3.08 -18.10
CA ILE A 76 5.23 -3.53 -18.67
C ILE A 76 6.29 -2.43 -18.55
N LEU A 77 5.97 -1.18 -18.92
CA LEU A 77 6.93 -0.07 -18.88
C LEU A 77 7.41 0.23 -17.46
N PHE A 78 6.50 0.25 -16.48
CA PHE A 78 6.86 0.45 -15.07
C PHE A 78 7.58 -0.78 -14.49
N GLY A 79 7.08 -1.98 -14.78
CA GLY A 79 7.66 -3.25 -14.35
C GLY A 79 9.09 -3.44 -14.84
N LEU A 80 9.42 -3.03 -16.07
CA LEU A 80 10.79 -3.08 -16.60
C LEU A 80 11.75 -2.18 -15.81
N LYS A 81 11.30 -0.98 -15.38
CA LYS A 81 12.13 -0.11 -14.53
C LYS A 81 12.41 -0.74 -13.18
N TRP A 82 11.41 -1.40 -12.61
CA TRP A 82 11.55 -2.13 -11.35
C TRP A 82 12.46 -3.35 -11.50
N LEU A 83 12.24 -4.18 -12.52
CA LEU A 83 13.07 -5.34 -12.82
C LEU A 83 14.54 -4.95 -13.02
N LYS A 84 14.81 -3.90 -13.78
CA LYS A 84 16.17 -3.35 -13.93
C LYS A 84 16.78 -2.99 -12.58
N LYS A 85 16.04 -2.28 -11.72
CA LYS A 85 16.53 -1.91 -10.38
C LYS A 85 16.77 -3.14 -9.51
N ALA A 86 15.89 -4.15 -9.57
CA ALA A 86 16.03 -5.39 -8.81
C ALA A 86 17.26 -6.18 -9.23
N ILE A 87 17.51 -6.34 -10.54
CA ILE A 87 18.70 -7.01 -11.08
C ILE A 87 19.97 -6.28 -10.65
N LEU A 88 20.02 -4.94 -10.78
CA LEU A 88 21.18 -4.14 -10.37
C LEU A 88 21.48 -4.23 -8.86
N ARG A 89 20.43 -4.39 -8.04
CA ARG A 89 20.56 -4.56 -6.59
C ARG A 89 21.04 -5.96 -6.23
N TYR A 90 20.50 -6.99 -6.88
CA TYR A 90 20.95 -8.37 -6.69
C TYR A 90 22.39 -8.60 -7.19
N SER A 91 22.81 -7.89 -8.24
CA SER A 91 24.17 -7.96 -8.77
C SER A 91 25.19 -7.13 -7.98
N GLY A 92 24.80 -6.51 -6.86
CA GLY A 92 25.69 -5.67 -6.02
C GLY A 92 26.09 -4.33 -6.64
N LEU A 93 25.58 -3.98 -7.83
CA LEU A 93 25.87 -2.72 -8.52
C LEU A 93 25.05 -1.53 -7.98
N LYS A 94 24.15 -1.80 -7.04
CA LYS A 94 23.33 -0.80 -6.36
C LYS A 94 23.25 -1.13 -4.88
N ALA A 95 23.66 -0.18 -4.03
CA ALA A 95 23.62 -0.33 -2.58
C ALA A 95 22.24 -0.81 -2.09
N LEU A 96 22.26 -1.74 -1.15
CA LEU A 96 21.11 -2.14 -0.34
C LEU A 96 20.77 -0.99 0.61
N HIS A 97 19.48 -0.73 0.82
CA HIS A 97 19.09 0.22 1.86
C HIS A 97 19.34 -0.45 3.20
N ASP A 98 20.12 0.21 4.05
CA ASP A 98 20.27 -0.16 5.44
C ASP A 98 19.08 0.45 6.20
N GLU A 99 17.99 -0.32 6.27
CA GLU A 99 16.76 0.11 6.92
C GLU A 99 16.92 0.23 8.44
N GLU A 100 17.90 -0.46 9.02
CA GLU A 100 18.18 -0.48 10.45
C GLU A 100 18.77 0.86 10.91
N ALA A 101 19.73 1.41 10.15
CA ALA A 101 20.27 2.73 10.40
C ALA A 101 19.22 3.85 10.26
N ILE A 102 18.34 3.77 9.25
CA ILE A 102 17.27 4.76 9.02
C ILE A 102 16.23 4.71 10.15
N PHE A 103 15.91 3.50 10.61
CA PHE A 103 14.97 3.31 11.71
C PHE A 103 15.50 3.88 13.03
N GLU A 104 16.77 3.64 13.36
CA GLU A 104 17.40 4.19 14.57
C GLU A 104 17.42 5.72 14.55
N GLU A 105 17.76 6.34 13.43
CA GLU A 105 17.78 7.81 13.27
C GLU A 105 16.37 8.39 13.45
N THR A 106 15.37 7.78 12.81
CA THR A 106 13.96 8.22 12.91
C THR A 106 13.42 8.07 14.34
N MET A 107 13.75 6.97 15.03
CA MET A 107 13.34 6.72 16.41
C MET A 107 14.02 7.68 17.40
N ALA A 108 15.27 8.06 17.15
CA ALA A 108 15.97 9.07 17.94
C ALA A 108 15.29 10.45 17.82
N GLU A 109 14.85 10.84 16.62
CA GLU A 109 14.11 12.08 16.40
C GLU A 109 12.73 12.08 17.08
N VAL A 110 11.97 10.98 16.96
CA VAL A 110 10.65 10.85 17.60
C VAL A 110 10.78 10.91 19.12
N ARG A 111 11.80 10.26 19.69
CA ARG A 111 12.08 10.29 21.13
C ARG A 111 12.51 11.69 21.60
N ALA A 112 13.21 12.46 20.76
CA ALA A 112 13.58 13.84 21.04
C ALA A 112 12.38 14.80 21.04
N ARG A 113 11.29 14.49 20.31
CA ARG A 113 10.07 15.32 20.26
C ARG A 113 9.12 15.14 21.44
N GLY A 114 9.27 14.10 22.26
CA GLY A 114 8.51 13.93 23.50
C GLY A 114 7.00 13.73 23.31
N GLU A 115 6.55 13.24 22.15
CA GLU A 115 5.13 13.01 21.87
C GLU A 115 4.59 11.84 22.70
N THR A 116 3.59 12.11 23.54
CA THR A 116 2.94 11.11 24.40
C THR A 116 1.68 10.58 23.72
N VAL A 117 1.58 9.25 23.69
CA VAL A 117 0.47 8.52 23.06
C VAL A 117 -0.77 8.64 23.94
N SER A 118 -1.71 9.50 23.55
CA SER A 118 -2.99 9.66 24.25
C SER A 118 -3.96 8.52 23.91
N PRO A 119 -4.72 7.96 24.87
CA PRO A 119 -5.60 6.79 24.66
C PRO A 119 -6.92 7.09 23.92
N ARG A 120 -7.13 8.33 23.45
CA ARG A 120 -8.28 8.69 22.60
C ARG A 120 -8.05 8.27 21.14
N ILE A 121 -9.12 8.31 20.34
CA ILE A 121 -8.99 8.18 18.88
C ILE A 121 -8.08 9.31 18.41
N GLN A 122 -6.98 8.93 17.76
CA GLN A 122 -5.98 9.85 17.26
C GLN A 122 -6.24 10.05 15.76
N PRO A 123 -6.59 11.28 15.31
CA PRO A 123 -6.90 11.55 13.91
C PRO A 123 -5.76 11.18 12.97
N PHE A 124 -4.51 11.35 13.42
CA PHE A 124 -3.32 10.99 12.65
C PHE A 124 -3.25 9.48 12.40
N GLY A 125 -3.34 8.63 13.43
CA GLY A 125 -3.32 7.18 13.27
C GLY A 125 -4.50 6.67 12.44
N LEU A 126 -5.68 7.28 12.60
CA LEU A 126 -6.85 6.95 11.77
C LEU A 126 -6.61 7.28 10.30
N ALA A 127 -6.14 8.49 9.99
CA ALA A 127 -5.87 8.92 8.62
C ALA A 127 -4.75 8.12 7.97
N LEU A 128 -3.70 7.77 8.73
CA LEU A 128 -2.58 6.97 8.25
C LEU A 128 -3.03 5.55 7.87
N SER A 129 -3.71 4.85 8.79
CA SER A 129 -4.25 3.51 8.50
C SER A 129 -5.33 3.53 7.41
N TYR A 130 -6.16 4.56 7.36
CA TYR A 130 -7.15 4.74 6.30
C TYR A 130 -6.49 4.88 4.92
N LYS A 131 -5.50 5.77 4.79
CA LYS A 131 -4.81 6.00 3.51
C LYS A 131 -4.04 4.76 3.07
N ALA A 132 -3.33 4.12 4.01
CA ALA A 132 -2.59 2.89 3.72
C ALA A 132 -3.52 1.81 3.15
N VAL A 133 -4.65 1.53 3.81
CA VAL A 133 -5.59 0.50 3.35
C VAL A 133 -6.36 0.91 2.09
N LEU A 134 -6.66 2.20 1.88
CA LEU A 134 -7.42 2.63 0.70
C LEU A 134 -6.56 2.66 -0.57
N LEU A 135 -5.28 3.02 -0.44
CA LEU A 135 -4.39 3.26 -1.59
C LEU A 135 -3.49 2.07 -1.89
N GLU A 136 -2.94 1.44 -0.85
CA GLU A 136 -2.00 0.32 -0.94
C GLU A 136 -2.66 -1.02 -0.55
N GLY A 137 -3.96 -1.05 -0.23
CA GLY A 137 -4.67 -2.23 0.28
C GLY A 137 -5.50 -2.99 -0.75
#